data_AF-A0A554LKD6-F1
#
_entry.id   AF-A0A554LKD6-F1
#
_cell.length_a   1.000
_cell.length_b   1.000
_cell.length_c   1.000
_cell.angle_alpha   90.00
_cell.angle_beta   90.00
_cell.angle_gamma   90.00
#
_symmetry.space_group_name_H-M   'P 1'
#
loop_
_entity.id
_entity.type
_entity.pdbx_description
1 polymer ?
#
loop_
_entity_poly.entity_id
_entity_poly.type
_entity_poly.pdbx_seq_one_letter_code
_entity_poly.pdbx_strand_id
1 'polypeptide(L)'
;MDINRAIEIAKKLEPASGPSLEMDKKNLSPEELRQKLRALFLRYKKVAKILKAHPDKNYEQIKAIFDANVAAHSQIVIQISTFVNAVLGKNGDLEALAKSAARRIVLADPRIESHLKGKSVAEKTEISKKIASEVEKMLVEYFEKFTGRDLDKIMVIDELTTKTTAEIAGMLNSEL
;
A
#
# COMPACT_ATOMS: atom_id res chain seq x y z
N MET A 1 -38.21 -4.55 -4.40
CA MET A 1 -37.40 -5.43 -3.54
C MET A 1 -37.46 -4.86 -2.13
N ASP A 2 -38.02 -5.61 -1.18
CA ASP A 2 -38.23 -5.17 0.21
C ASP A 2 -36.87 -4.92 0.90
N ILE A 3 -36.71 -3.76 1.54
CA ILE A 3 -35.48 -3.36 2.23
C ILE A 3 -35.10 -4.39 3.30
N ASN A 4 -36.08 -5.00 3.96
CA ASN A 4 -35.84 -6.05 4.95
C ASN A 4 -35.23 -7.30 4.32
N ARG A 5 -35.68 -7.66 3.11
CA ARG A 5 -35.16 -8.81 2.36
C ARG A 5 -33.75 -8.56 1.82
N ALA A 6 -33.42 -7.32 1.43
CA ALA A 6 -32.07 -6.94 1.04
C ALA A 6 -31.08 -6.98 2.23
N ILE A 7 -31.52 -6.53 3.42
CA ILE A 7 -30.73 -6.63 4.66
C ILE A 7 -30.50 -8.09 5.06
N GLU A 8 -31.51 -8.95 4.93
CA GLU A 8 -31.40 -10.37 5.24
C GLU A 8 -30.38 -11.09 4.32
N ILE A 9 -30.40 -10.77 3.02
CA ILE A 9 -29.42 -11.31 2.05
C ILE A 9 -28.02 -10.79 2.36
N ALA A 10 -27.87 -9.50 2.71
CA ALA A 10 -26.58 -8.92 3.07
C ALA A 10 -25.97 -9.58 4.32
N LYS A 11 -26.79 -9.89 5.34
CA LYS A 11 -26.37 -10.66 6.52
C LYS A 11 -25.97 -12.10 6.20
N LYS A 12 -26.65 -12.76 5.26
CA LYS A 12 -26.31 -14.13 4.82
C LYS A 12 -25.01 -14.19 4.00
N LEU A 13 -24.59 -13.06 3.41
CA LEU A 13 -23.34 -12.92 2.66
C LEU A 13 -22.17 -12.46 3.54
N GLU A 14 -22.42 -12.23 4.83
CA GLU A 14 -21.41 -11.86 5.81
C GLU A 14 -20.49 -13.08 6.05
N PRO A 15 -19.18 -13.00 5.76
CA PRO A 15 -18.28 -14.06 6.15
C PRO A 15 -18.23 -14.12 7.68
N ALA A 16 -18.19 -15.32 8.26
CA ALA A 16 -18.20 -15.57 9.71
C ALA A 16 -17.07 -14.86 10.50
N SER A 17 -16.12 -14.24 9.81
CA SER A 17 -14.99 -13.47 10.35
C SER A 17 -14.81 -12.10 9.68
N GLY A 18 -15.84 -11.54 9.02
CA GLY A 18 -15.81 -10.16 8.50
C GLY A 18 -16.19 -9.11 9.56
N PRO A 19 -15.89 -7.81 9.34
CA PRO A 19 -16.38 -6.75 10.20
C PRO A 19 -17.92 -6.78 10.23
N SER A 20 -18.48 -6.86 11.44
CA SER A 20 -19.93 -6.90 11.68
C SER A 20 -20.62 -5.67 11.09
N LEU A 21 -21.71 -5.89 10.37
CA LEU A 21 -22.63 -4.87 9.88
C LEU A 21 -23.39 -4.21 11.05
N GLU A 22 -22.72 -3.35 11.81
CA GLU A 22 -23.40 -2.36 12.65
C GLU A 22 -24.01 -1.27 11.76
N MET A 23 -25.14 -1.61 11.14
CA MET A 23 -25.97 -0.64 10.46
C MET A 23 -26.84 0.06 11.50
N ASP A 24 -26.41 1.23 11.97
CA ASP A 24 -27.28 2.12 12.72
C ASP A 24 -28.44 2.56 11.81
N LYS A 25 -29.57 1.85 11.95
CA LYS A 25 -30.77 2.02 11.11
C LYS A 25 -31.43 3.38 11.27
N LYS A 26 -30.96 4.22 12.20
CA LYS A 26 -31.81 5.30 12.73
C LYS A 26 -31.93 6.55 11.87
N ASN A 27 -31.10 6.82 10.84
CA ASN A 27 -31.18 8.10 10.12
C ASN A 27 -30.82 8.06 8.62
N LEU A 28 -30.92 6.92 7.92
CA LEU A 28 -30.57 6.87 6.48
C LEU A 28 -31.81 6.90 5.59
N SER A 29 -31.85 7.83 4.65
CA SER A 29 -32.87 7.85 3.60
C SER A 29 -32.74 6.61 2.69
N PRO A 30 -33.81 6.20 1.99
CA PRO A 30 -33.79 5.04 1.10
C PRO A 30 -32.70 5.10 0.01
N GLU A 31 -32.33 6.31 -0.42
CA GLU A 31 -31.30 6.52 -1.44
C GLU A 31 -29.89 6.39 -0.87
N GLU A 32 -29.63 6.96 0.30
CA GLU A 32 -28.37 6.77 1.03
C GLU A 32 -28.17 5.31 1.43
N LEU A 33 -29.24 4.61 1.81
CA LEU A 33 -29.23 3.19 2.09
C LEU A 33 -28.86 2.39 0.84
N ARG A 34 -29.44 2.70 -0.33
CA ARG A 34 -29.10 2.05 -1.60
C ARG A 34 -27.65 2.30 -2.01
N GLN A 35 -27.15 3.53 -1.86
CA GLN A 35 -25.74 3.84 -2.16
C GLN A 35 -24.78 3.12 -1.22
N LYS A 36 -25.06 3.08 0.09
CA LYS A 36 -24.26 2.31 1.06
C LYS A 36 -24.28 0.82 0.77
N LEU A 37 -25.45 0.24 0.48
CA LEU A 37 -25.59 -1.17 0.11
C LEU A 37 -24.85 -1.49 -1.20
N ARG A 38 -24.89 -0.60 -2.20
CA ARG A 38 -24.15 -0.76 -3.47
C ARG A 38 -22.64 -0.67 -3.26
N ALA A 39 -22.17 0.28 -2.45
CA ALA A 39 -20.76 0.42 -2.10
C ALA A 39 -20.25 -0.80 -1.33
N LEU A 40 -21.04 -1.31 -0.38
CA LEU A 40 -20.78 -2.57 0.32
C LEU A 40 -20.72 -3.74 -0.66
N PHE A 41 -21.73 -3.91 -1.51
CA PHE A 41 -21.77 -5.00 -2.49
C PHE A 41 -20.58 -4.96 -3.46
N LEU A 42 -20.17 -3.78 -3.93
CA LEU A 42 -18.99 -3.61 -4.78
C LEU A 42 -17.69 -3.92 -4.02
N ARG A 43 -17.57 -3.50 -2.76
CA ARG A 43 -16.44 -3.83 -1.88
C ARG A 43 -16.34 -5.34 -1.66
N TYR A 44 -17.45 -6.00 -1.29
CA TYR A 44 -17.50 -7.46 -1.12
C TYR A 44 -17.24 -8.20 -2.43
N LYS A 45 -17.70 -7.70 -3.58
CA LYS A 45 -17.39 -8.29 -4.89
C LYS A 45 -15.89 -8.22 -5.22
N LYS A 46 -15.22 -7.12 -4.88
CA LYS A 46 -13.75 -7.01 -5.04
C LYS A 46 -13.01 -7.93 -4.07
N VAL A 47 -13.39 -7.93 -2.80
CA VAL A 47 -12.83 -8.84 -1.77
C VAL A 47 -13.03 -10.30 -2.16
N ALA A 48 -14.21 -10.68 -2.65
CA ALA A 48 -14.49 -12.04 -3.12
C ALA A 48 -13.67 -12.43 -4.36
N LYS A 49 -13.37 -11.49 -5.26
CA LYS A 49 -12.44 -11.73 -6.36
C LYS A 49 -11.01 -11.98 -5.86
N ILE A 50 -10.55 -11.21 -4.87
CA ILE A 50 -9.23 -11.38 -4.25
C ILE A 50 -9.15 -12.73 -3.52
N LEU A 51 -10.18 -13.09 -2.73
CA LEU A 51 -10.28 -14.40 -2.08
C LEU A 51 -10.28 -15.56 -3.09
N LYS A 52 -10.97 -15.42 -4.23
CA LYS A 52 -10.92 -16.42 -5.30
C LYS A 52 -9.55 -16.54 -5.97
N ALA A 53 -8.78 -15.47 -6.01
CA ALA A 53 -7.42 -15.47 -6.55
C ALA A 53 -6.37 -16.03 -5.57
N HIS A 54 -6.72 -16.12 -4.28
CA HIS A 54 -5.87 -16.67 -3.21
C HIS A 54 -6.62 -17.77 -2.45
N PRO A 55 -6.89 -18.93 -3.08
CA PRO A 55 -7.69 -20.01 -2.49
C PRO A 55 -7.06 -20.63 -1.24
N ASP A 56 -5.75 -20.42 -1.05
CA ASP A 56 -4.98 -20.84 0.12
C ASP A 56 -5.09 -19.89 1.32
N LYS A 57 -5.71 -18.71 1.16
CA LYS A 57 -5.76 -17.67 2.20
C LYS A 57 -7.19 -17.36 2.63
N ASN A 58 -7.40 -17.28 3.93
CA ASN A 58 -8.66 -16.83 4.51
C ASN A 58 -8.77 -15.30 4.52
N TYR A 59 -9.97 -14.79 4.84
CA TYR A 59 -10.24 -13.35 4.86
C TYR A 59 -9.30 -12.56 5.78
N GLU A 60 -9.03 -13.06 6.98
CA GLU A 60 -8.13 -12.39 7.93
C GLU A 60 -6.70 -12.29 7.41
N GLN A 61 -6.20 -13.34 6.77
CA GLN A 61 -4.88 -13.33 6.13
C GLN A 61 -4.82 -12.32 4.97
N ILE A 62 -5.85 -12.25 4.14
CA ILE A 62 -5.92 -11.27 3.03
C ILE A 62 -6.03 -9.84 3.58
N LYS A 63 -6.83 -9.64 4.62
CA LYS A 63 -6.98 -8.36 5.30
C LYS A 63 -5.65 -7.90 5.90
N ALA A 64 -4.93 -8.78 6.58
CA ALA A 64 -3.61 -8.46 7.13
C ALA A 64 -2.61 -8.06 6.04
N ILE A 65 -2.59 -8.77 4.90
CA ILE A 65 -1.76 -8.41 3.74
C ILE A 65 -2.17 -7.04 3.17
N PHE A 66 -3.47 -6.77 3.07
CA PHE A 66 -3.97 -5.48 2.58
C PHE A 66 -3.57 -4.34 3.51
N ASP A 67 -3.81 -4.48 4.82
CA ASP A 67 -3.49 -3.47 5.82
C ASP A 67 -1.98 -3.17 5.85
N ALA A 68 -1.14 -4.20 5.76
CA ALA A 68 0.31 -4.05 5.66
C ALA A 68 0.74 -3.28 4.39
N ASN A 69 0.09 -3.55 3.24
CA ASN A 69 0.37 -2.81 2.01
C ASN A 69 -0.07 -1.35 2.08
N VAL A 70 -1.22 -1.06 2.69
CA VAL A 70 -1.69 0.34 2.90
C VAL A 70 -0.74 1.09 3.83
N ALA A 71 -0.32 0.46 4.92
CA ALA A 71 0.64 1.04 5.85
C ALA A 71 1.99 1.31 5.16
N ALA A 72 2.53 0.34 4.42
CA ALA A 72 3.76 0.52 3.66
C ALA A 72 3.67 1.65 2.64
N HIS A 73 2.60 1.68 1.84
CA HIS A 73 2.37 2.74 0.87
C HIS A 73 2.35 4.12 1.54
N SER A 74 1.67 4.24 2.68
CA SER A 74 1.59 5.50 3.43
C SER A 74 2.97 5.97 3.93
N GLN A 75 3.80 5.05 4.42
CA GLN A 75 5.18 5.37 4.83
C GLN A 75 6.04 5.77 3.64
N ILE A 76 5.94 5.06 2.51
CA ILE A 76 6.65 5.39 1.27
C ILE A 76 6.28 6.79 0.79
N VAL A 77 4.99 7.16 0.77
CA VAL A 77 4.53 8.52 0.39
C VAL A 77 5.24 9.58 1.22
N ILE A 78 5.36 9.39 2.54
CA ILE A 78 6.01 10.35 3.44
C ILE A 78 7.49 10.51 3.09
N GLN A 79 8.21 9.39 2.91
CA GLN A 79 9.63 9.42 2.61
C GLN A 79 9.93 9.97 1.21
N ILE A 80 9.13 9.61 0.22
CA ILE A 80 9.20 10.13 -1.15
C ILE A 80 8.87 11.62 -1.17
N SER A 81 7.82 12.06 -0.50
CA SER A 81 7.48 13.49 -0.41
C SER A 81 8.63 14.30 0.16
N THR A 82 9.27 13.79 1.22
CA THR A 82 10.45 14.42 1.84
C THR A 82 11.63 14.50 0.86
N PHE A 83 11.90 13.42 0.14
CA PHE A 83 12.94 13.36 -0.89
C PHE A 83 12.67 14.35 -2.03
N VAL A 84 11.48 14.30 -2.64
CA VAL A 84 11.08 15.17 -3.75
C VAL A 84 11.16 16.65 -3.34
N ASN A 85 10.73 16.99 -2.12
CA ASN A 85 10.87 18.35 -1.60
C ASN A 85 12.32 18.81 -1.51
N ALA A 86 13.22 17.94 -1.07
CA ALA A 86 14.64 18.27 -0.98
C ALA A 86 15.27 18.44 -2.36
N VAL A 87 14.98 17.53 -3.30
CA VAL A 87 15.50 17.58 -4.68
C VAL A 87 15.01 18.83 -5.42
N LEU A 88 13.70 19.08 -5.42
CA LEU A 88 13.12 20.25 -6.10
C LEU A 88 13.49 21.58 -5.43
N GLY A 89 13.74 21.57 -4.12
CA GLY A 89 14.29 22.71 -3.39
C GLY A 89 15.78 22.95 -3.62
N LYS A 90 16.46 22.12 -4.43
CA LYS A 90 17.92 22.11 -4.64
C LYS A 90 18.71 22.00 -3.32
N ASN A 91 18.14 21.34 -2.32
CA ASN A 91 18.71 21.21 -0.99
C ASN A 91 19.63 19.98 -0.91
N GLY A 92 20.79 20.07 -1.53
CA GLY A 92 21.86 19.08 -1.41
C GLY A 92 22.07 18.22 -2.65
N ASP A 93 22.96 17.25 -2.49
CA ASP A 93 23.38 16.30 -3.52
C ASP A 93 22.31 15.22 -3.75
N LEU A 94 21.97 14.95 -5.02
CA LEU A 94 20.89 14.03 -5.39
C LEU A 94 21.17 12.60 -4.89
N GLU A 95 22.40 12.12 -5.03
CA GLU A 95 22.80 10.78 -4.59
C GLU A 95 22.69 10.67 -3.06
N ALA A 96 23.23 11.64 -2.33
CA ALA A 96 23.11 11.69 -0.88
C ALA A 96 21.65 11.72 -0.40
N LEU A 97 20.80 12.50 -1.06
CA LEU A 97 19.36 12.58 -0.76
C LEU A 97 18.65 11.25 -1.05
N ALA A 98 18.92 10.63 -2.19
CA ALA A 98 18.34 9.35 -2.60
C ALA A 98 18.74 8.23 -1.64
N LYS A 99 20.03 8.13 -1.31
CA LYS A 99 20.57 7.17 -0.33
C LYS A 99 19.92 7.30 1.04
N SER A 100 19.73 8.54 1.48
CA SER A 100 19.09 8.85 2.75
C SER A 100 17.61 8.45 2.74
N ALA A 101 16.90 8.74 1.65
CA ALA A 101 15.49 8.36 1.47
C ALA A 101 15.30 6.84 1.40
N ALA A 102 16.11 6.14 0.63
CA ALA A 102 16.06 4.68 0.48
C ALA A 102 16.22 3.96 1.82
N ARG A 103 17.17 4.40 2.66
CA ARG A 103 17.32 3.85 4.02
C ARG A 103 16.09 4.08 4.89
N ARG A 104 15.48 5.27 4.85
CA ARG A 104 14.26 5.55 5.61
C ARG A 104 13.08 4.71 5.12
N ILE A 105 12.95 4.52 3.82
CA ILE A 105 11.93 3.65 3.23
C ILE A 105 12.08 2.22 3.75
N VAL A 106 13.31 1.66 3.68
CA VAL A 106 13.58 0.30 4.16
C VAL A 106 13.27 0.13 5.63
N LEU A 107 13.63 1.11 6.47
CA LEU A 107 13.39 1.08 7.91
C LEU A 107 11.92 1.25 8.30
N ALA A 108 11.13 1.95 7.48
CA ALA A 108 9.74 2.28 7.78
C ALA A 108 8.72 1.31 7.15
N ASP A 109 9.13 0.44 6.22
CA ASP A 109 8.22 -0.47 5.53
C ASP A 109 7.91 -1.73 6.39
N PRO A 110 6.66 -1.90 6.86
CA PRO A 110 6.26 -3.04 7.69
C PRO A 110 6.35 -4.39 6.98
N ARG A 111 6.33 -4.40 5.64
CA ARG A 111 6.47 -5.64 4.85
C ARG A 111 7.91 -6.15 4.90
N ILE A 112 8.87 -5.23 4.86
CA ILE A 112 10.30 -5.55 5.02
C ILE A 112 10.54 -6.05 6.44
N GLU A 113 10.02 -5.34 7.45
CA GLU A 113 10.11 -5.80 8.85
C GLU A 113 9.58 -7.23 9.02
N SER A 114 8.40 -7.51 8.46
CA SER A 114 7.79 -8.83 8.49
C SER A 114 8.64 -9.90 7.78
N HIS A 115 9.18 -9.59 6.60
CA HIS A 115 10.03 -10.51 5.83
C HIS A 115 11.37 -10.81 6.54
N LEU A 116 11.90 -9.86 7.29
CA LEU A 116 13.14 -10.00 8.04
C LEU A 116 12.96 -10.74 9.37
N LYS A 117 11.73 -11.00 9.80
CA LYS A 117 11.44 -11.67 11.07
C LYS A 117 12.03 -13.10 11.07
N GLY A 118 12.81 -13.41 12.11
CA GLY A 118 13.45 -14.72 12.26
C GLY A 118 14.79 -14.89 11.53
N LYS A 119 15.20 -13.94 10.68
CA LYS A 119 16.53 -13.95 10.04
C LYS A 119 17.64 -13.49 11.00
N SER A 120 18.87 -13.89 10.75
CA SER A 120 20.06 -13.44 11.49
C SER A 120 20.37 -11.95 11.23
N VAL A 121 21.18 -11.33 12.09
CA VAL A 121 21.58 -9.92 11.92
C VAL A 121 22.33 -9.70 10.59
N ALA A 122 23.16 -10.67 10.18
CA ALA A 122 23.88 -10.62 8.92
C ALA A 122 22.92 -10.63 7.72
N GLU A 123 21.98 -11.57 7.69
CA GLU A 123 20.97 -11.67 6.62
C GLU A 123 20.07 -10.43 6.56
N LYS A 124 19.62 -9.93 7.72
CA LYS A 124 18.84 -8.69 7.79
C LYS A 124 19.58 -7.52 7.16
N THR A 125 20.87 -7.39 7.49
CA THR A 125 21.72 -6.32 6.98
C THR A 125 21.90 -6.44 5.48
N GLU A 126 22.16 -7.64 4.97
CA GLU A 126 22.37 -7.90 3.55
C GLU A 126 21.12 -7.60 2.72
N ILE A 127 19.97 -8.17 3.11
CA ILE A 127 18.68 -7.95 2.44
C ILE A 127 18.30 -6.46 2.48
N SER A 128 18.43 -5.82 3.64
CA SER A 128 18.10 -4.39 3.79
C SER A 128 18.99 -3.50 2.92
N LYS A 129 20.29 -3.83 2.80
CA LYS A 129 21.22 -3.10 1.93
C LYS A 129 20.87 -3.29 0.45
N LYS A 130 20.50 -4.50 0.05
CA LYS A 130 20.09 -4.81 -1.32
C LYS A 130 18.84 -4.00 -1.70
N ILE A 131 17.80 -4.03 -0.86
CA ILE A 131 16.57 -3.23 -1.09
C ILE A 131 16.90 -1.73 -1.12
N ALA A 132 17.70 -1.24 -0.17
CA ALA A 132 18.07 0.17 -0.15
C ALA A 132 18.83 0.59 -1.42
N SER A 133 19.73 -0.26 -1.93
CA SER A 133 20.52 0.02 -3.13
C SER A 133 19.65 0.12 -4.39
N GLU A 134 18.68 -0.79 -4.56
CA GLU A 134 17.77 -0.75 -5.70
C GLU A 134 16.82 0.46 -5.63
N VAL A 135 16.30 0.76 -4.43
CA VAL A 135 15.47 1.95 -4.22
C VAL A 135 16.26 3.22 -4.49
N GLU A 136 17.48 3.33 -3.98
CA GLU A 136 18.38 4.47 -4.22
C GLU A 136 18.62 4.69 -5.72
N LYS A 137 19.00 3.63 -6.44
CA LYS A 137 19.24 3.68 -7.89
C LYS A 137 18.01 4.17 -8.64
N MET A 138 16.83 3.62 -8.35
CA MET A 138 15.57 4.04 -8.97
C MET A 138 15.27 5.52 -8.72
N LEU A 139 15.51 6.03 -7.50
CA LEU A 139 15.27 7.43 -7.16
C LEU A 139 16.19 8.38 -7.93
N VAL A 140 17.48 8.03 -8.05
CA VAL A 140 18.45 8.80 -8.83
C VAL A 140 18.09 8.80 -10.31
N GLU A 141 17.92 7.61 -10.91
CA GLU A 141 17.59 7.45 -12.33
C GLU A 141 16.29 8.14 -12.72
N TYR A 142 15.32 8.23 -11.79
CA TYR A 142 14.09 8.96 -12.04
C TYR A 142 14.38 10.44 -12.28
N PHE A 143 15.13 11.11 -11.39
CA PHE A 143 15.37 12.54 -11.47
C PHE A 143 16.41 12.94 -12.53
N GLU A 144 17.37 12.07 -12.85
CA GLU A 144 18.30 12.29 -13.96
C GLU A 144 17.58 12.43 -15.31
N LYS A 145 16.43 11.78 -15.49
CA LYS A 145 15.63 11.87 -16.72
C LYS A 145 14.92 13.22 -16.91
N PHE A 146 14.88 14.05 -15.87
CA PHE A 146 14.12 15.31 -15.84
C PHE A 146 14.99 16.55 -15.67
N THR A 147 16.31 16.46 -15.87
CA THR A 147 17.20 17.63 -15.81
C THR A 147 16.69 18.73 -16.76
N GLY A 148 16.31 19.88 -16.21
CA GLY A 148 15.86 21.05 -16.97
C GLY A 148 14.37 21.08 -17.34
N ARG A 149 13.52 20.23 -16.74
CA ARG A 149 12.05 20.26 -16.95
C ARG A 149 11.32 20.73 -15.71
N ASP A 150 10.22 21.46 -15.91
CA ASP A 150 9.25 21.73 -14.85
C ASP A 150 8.50 20.45 -14.51
N LEU A 151 8.50 20.10 -13.23
CA LEU A 151 7.89 18.88 -12.71
C LEU A 151 6.66 19.23 -11.87
N ASP A 152 5.52 18.62 -12.18
CA ASP A 152 4.39 18.59 -11.26
C ASP A 152 4.75 17.71 -10.06
N LYS A 153 5.00 18.37 -8.94
CA LYS A 153 5.38 17.74 -7.68
C LYS A 153 4.41 16.67 -7.23
N ILE A 154 3.10 16.87 -7.39
CA ILE A 154 2.09 15.91 -6.94
C ILE A 154 2.16 14.65 -7.81
N MET A 155 2.24 14.82 -9.13
CA MET A 155 2.42 13.70 -10.05
C MET A 155 3.71 12.94 -9.79
N VAL A 156 4.82 13.65 -9.57
CA VAL A 156 6.13 13.00 -9.28
C VAL A 156 6.07 12.17 -8.00
N ILE A 157 5.44 12.70 -6.94
CA ILE A 157 5.29 11.96 -5.68
C ILE A 157 4.43 10.70 -5.89
N ASP A 158 3.31 10.81 -6.60
CA ASP A 158 2.41 9.67 -6.85
C ASP A 158 3.08 8.58 -7.70
N GLU A 159 3.76 8.98 -8.78
CA GLU A 159 4.48 8.07 -9.67
C GLU A 159 5.63 7.36 -8.95
N LEU A 160 6.48 8.11 -8.25
CA LEU A 160 7.59 7.54 -7.48
C LEU A 160 7.10 6.63 -6.35
N THR A 161 6.04 7.01 -5.65
CA THR A 161 5.45 6.16 -4.60
C THR A 161 4.98 4.83 -5.19
N THR A 162 4.24 4.88 -6.31
CA THR A 162 3.72 3.68 -6.97
C THR A 162 4.85 2.77 -7.44
N LYS A 163 5.87 3.33 -8.11
CA LYS A 163 7.05 2.57 -8.56
C LYS A 163 7.81 1.95 -7.39
N THR A 164 8.11 2.74 -6.35
CA THR A 164 8.82 2.25 -5.15
C THR A 164 8.05 1.15 -4.43
N THR A 165 6.74 1.31 -4.29
CA THR A 165 5.89 0.31 -3.63
C THR A 165 5.90 -1.01 -4.40
N ALA A 166 5.83 -0.94 -5.73
CA ALA A 166 5.85 -2.11 -6.62
C ALA A 166 7.22 -2.79 -6.63
N GLU A 167 8.30 -2.02 -6.70
CA GLU A 167 9.68 -2.53 -6.69
C GLU A 167 9.97 -3.32 -5.42
N ILE A 168 9.69 -2.74 -4.25
CA ILE A 168 9.86 -3.42 -2.96
C ILE A 168 9.02 -4.70 -2.89
N ALA A 169 7.76 -4.65 -3.35
CA ALA A 169 6.91 -5.83 -3.37
C ALA A 169 7.48 -6.92 -4.31
N GLY A 170 8.01 -6.54 -5.48
CA GLY A 170 8.68 -7.45 -6.41
C GLY A 170 9.89 -8.11 -5.78
N MET A 171 10.76 -7.32 -5.14
CA MET A 171 11.96 -7.82 -4.46
C MET A 171 11.62 -8.83 -3.36
N LEU A 172 10.64 -8.52 -2.50
CA LEU A 172 10.23 -9.40 -1.41
C LEU A 172 9.58 -10.71 -1.90
N ASN A 173 8.96 -10.69 -3.09
CA ASN A 173 8.36 -11.88 -3.71
C ASN A 173 9.37 -12.70 -4.54
N SER A 174 10.46 -12.09 -5.01
CA SER A 174 11.52 -12.78 -5.78
C SER A 174 12.52 -13.55 -4.92
N GLU A 175 12.46 -13.40 -3.59
CA GLU A 175 13.19 -14.22 -2.62
C GLU A 175 12.30 -15.33 -1.99
N LEU A 176 11.19 -15.69 -2.67
CA LEU A 176 10.26 -16.81 -2.40
C LEU A 176 10.17 -17.74 -3.61
#